data_AF-A0A2W7J6I0-F1
#
_entry.id   AF-A0A2W7J6I0-F1
#
_cell.length_a   1.000
_cell.length_b   1.000
_cell.length_c   1.000
_cell.angle_alpha   90.00
_cell.angle_beta   90.00
_cell.angle_gamma   90.00
#
_symmetry.space_group_name_H-M   'P 1'
#
loop_
_entity.id
_entity.type
_entity.pdbx_description
1 polymer ?
#
loop_
_entity_poly.entity_id
_entity_poly.type
_entity_poly.pdbx_seq_one_letter_code
_entity_poly.pdbx_strand_id
1 'polypeptide(L)'
;MGQFRIYLDDELQCATTSPVLAQAAWNRASRDARVAEKGGSVRAYEGEVTVAEMRPEPRVGHPWPDGRDHQADLRDVWESLLRVLEQQGLDDQALTSALNRFGLNTGSVKASVQDELGGRTIPTAAELVVLLDAVYQEHQREPQA
;
A
#
# COMPACT_ATOMS: atom_id res chain seq x y z
N MET A 1 1.03 -21.11 -4.69
CA MET A 1 0.64 -20.36 -3.47
C MET A 1 -0.71 -20.85 -3.05
N GLY A 2 -0.89 -21.13 -1.76
CA GLY A 2 -2.18 -21.53 -1.23
C GLY A 2 -3.17 -20.37 -1.25
N GLN A 3 -4.46 -20.65 -1.07
CA GLN A 3 -5.45 -19.61 -0.83
C GLN A 3 -5.30 -19.11 0.61
N PHE A 4 -5.15 -17.80 0.78
CA PHE A 4 -5.21 -17.13 2.08
C PHE A 4 -6.66 -17.03 2.55
N ARG A 5 -6.88 -17.28 3.85
CA ARG A 5 -8.18 -17.07 4.50
C ARG A 5 -7.97 -16.32 5.82
N ILE A 6 -8.63 -15.18 5.97
CA ILE A 6 -8.58 -14.35 7.18
C ILE A 6 -9.93 -14.38 7.87
N TYR A 7 -9.94 -14.77 9.14
CA TYR A 7 -11.13 -14.83 9.99
C TYR A 7 -11.01 -13.86 11.15
N LEU A 8 -12.14 -13.25 11.51
CA LEU A 8 -12.33 -12.42 12.70
C LEU A 8 -13.50 -13.00 13.48
N ASP A 9 -13.24 -13.55 14.67
CA ASP A 9 -14.25 -14.22 15.52
C ASP A 9 -15.10 -15.26 14.75
N ASP A 10 -14.40 -16.17 14.05
CA ASP A 10 -14.97 -17.20 13.15
C ASP A 10 -15.66 -16.68 11.87
N GLU A 11 -15.84 -15.36 11.71
CA GLU A 11 -16.37 -14.78 10.48
C GLU A 11 -15.28 -14.62 9.42
N LEU A 12 -15.50 -15.18 8.23
CA LEU A 12 -14.60 -15.04 7.09
C LEU A 12 -14.61 -13.60 6.57
N GLN A 13 -13.48 -12.91 6.72
CA GLN A 13 -13.31 -11.52 6.26
C GLN A 13 -12.73 -11.45 4.84
N CYS A 14 -11.88 -12.43 4.48
CA CYS A 14 -11.21 -12.45 3.19
C CYS A 14 -10.80 -13.89 2.82
N ALA A 15 -11.05 -14.27 1.56
CA ALA A 15 -10.49 -15.46 0.93
C ALA A 15 -9.87 -15.06 -0.41
N THR A 16 -8.56 -15.23 -0.58
CA THR A 16 -7.84 -14.69 -1.75
C THR A 16 -6.56 -15.45 -2.03
N THR A 17 -6.09 -15.42 -3.27
CA THR A 17 -4.72 -15.84 -3.64
C THR A 17 -3.74 -14.68 -3.71
N SER A 18 -4.22 -13.44 -3.53
CA SER A 18 -3.41 -12.22 -3.53
C SER A 18 -2.81 -11.97 -2.13
N PRO A 19 -1.48 -11.99 -1.98
CA PRO A 19 -0.82 -11.73 -0.69
C PRO A 19 -1.16 -10.35 -0.14
N VAL A 20 -1.10 -9.30 -0.96
CA VAL A 20 -1.37 -7.92 -0.51
C VAL A 20 -2.82 -7.72 -0.06
N LEU A 21 -3.79 -8.42 -0.68
CA LEU A 21 -5.18 -8.39 -0.22
C LEU A 21 -5.35 -9.15 1.11
N ALA A 22 -4.65 -10.27 1.28
CA ALA A 22 -4.63 -11.00 2.56
C ALA A 22 -4.00 -10.15 3.68
N GLN A 23 -2.88 -9.49 3.41
CA GLN A 23 -2.23 -8.55 4.33
C GLN A 23 -3.17 -7.40 4.71
N ALA A 24 -3.86 -6.79 3.74
CA ALA A 24 -4.81 -5.72 4.01
C ALA A 24 -5.98 -6.19 4.91
N ALA A 25 -6.50 -7.40 4.68
CA ALA A 25 -7.56 -8.00 5.49
C ALA A 25 -7.07 -8.29 6.92
N TRP A 26 -5.87 -8.85 7.08
CA TRP A 26 -5.24 -9.08 8.38
C TRP A 26 -5.01 -7.78 9.15
N ASN A 27 -4.42 -6.76 8.52
CA ASN A 27 -4.16 -5.46 9.15
C ASN A 27 -5.46 -4.78 9.62
N ARG A 28 -6.57 -5.01 8.90
CA ARG A 28 -7.89 -4.49 9.28
C ARG A 28 -8.52 -5.29 10.42
N ALA A 29 -8.51 -6.62 10.34
CA ALA A 29 -9.08 -7.50 11.35
C ALA A 29 -8.34 -7.39 12.68
N SER A 30 -7.00 -7.35 12.65
CA SER A 30 -6.14 -7.26 13.84
C SER A 30 -6.31 -5.97 14.64
N ARG A 31 -6.98 -4.94 14.09
CA ARG A 31 -7.27 -3.69 14.78
C ARG A 31 -8.75 -3.43 15.06
N ASP A 32 -9.61 -4.43 14.90
CA ASP A 32 -11.04 -4.30 15.16
C ASP A 32 -11.31 -4.09 16.66
N ALA A 33 -11.79 -2.90 17.01
CA ALA A 33 -12.02 -2.52 18.40
C ALA A 33 -13.16 -3.31 19.06
N ARG A 34 -14.21 -3.65 18.30
CA ARG A 34 -15.40 -4.33 18.86
C ARG A 34 -15.07 -5.75 19.26
N VAL A 35 -14.27 -6.44 18.44
CA VAL A 35 -13.84 -7.80 18.73
C VAL A 35 -12.75 -7.82 19.80
N ALA A 36 -11.85 -6.84 19.79
CA ALA A 36 -10.85 -6.67 20.85
C ALA A 36 -11.50 -6.51 22.24
N GLU A 37 -12.51 -5.64 22.37
CA GLU A 37 -13.23 -5.41 23.64
C GLU A 37 -13.92 -6.66 24.19
N LYS A 38 -14.37 -7.56 23.30
CA LYS A 38 -15.02 -8.82 23.67
C LYS A 38 -14.03 -9.97 23.91
N GLY A 39 -12.74 -9.75 23.69
CA GLY A 39 -11.71 -10.77 23.82
C GLY A 39 -11.72 -11.83 22.70
N GLY A 40 -12.22 -11.48 21.51
CA GLY A 40 -12.24 -12.38 20.34
C GLY A 40 -10.85 -12.61 19.72
N SER A 41 -10.81 -13.29 18.56
CA SER A 41 -9.56 -13.64 17.88
C SER A 41 -9.56 -13.32 16.39
N VAL A 42 -8.36 -13.14 15.84
CA VAL A 42 -8.08 -13.09 14.40
C VAL A 42 -7.24 -14.30 14.05
N ARG A 43 -7.61 -15.00 12.97
CA ARG A 43 -6.90 -16.17 12.45
C ARG A 43 -6.59 -16.00 10.98
N ALA A 44 -5.35 -16.32 10.60
CA ALA A 44 -4.90 -16.35 9.21
C ALA A 44 -4.51 -17.78 8.83
N TYR A 45 -4.95 -18.22 7.65
CA TYR A 45 -4.59 -19.50 7.05
C TYR A 45 -4.01 -19.30 5.66
N GLU A 46 -3.10 -20.17 5.26
CA GLU A 46 -2.66 -20.36 3.87
C GLU A 46 -2.88 -21.84 3.52
N GLY A 47 -3.82 -22.12 2.61
CA GLY A 47 -4.30 -23.49 2.43
C GLY A 47 -4.81 -24.04 3.75
N GLU A 48 -4.39 -25.23 4.15
CA GLU A 48 -4.79 -25.89 5.40
C GLU A 48 -3.91 -25.50 6.62
N VAL A 49 -2.91 -24.64 6.43
CA VAL A 49 -1.96 -24.27 7.49
C VAL A 49 -2.42 -23.00 8.19
N THR A 50 -2.49 -23.01 9.52
CA THR A 50 -2.62 -21.79 10.32
C THR A 50 -1.31 -21.01 10.25
N VAL A 51 -1.35 -19.83 9.62
CA VAL A 51 -0.22 -18.90 9.52
C VAL A 51 -0.07 -18.14 10.83
N ALA A 52 -1.19 -17.70 11.43
CA ALA A 52 -1.18 -17.01 12.71
C ALA A 52 -2.56 -16.98 13.38
N GLU A 53 -2.53 -16.78 14.70
CA GLU A 53 -3.69 -16.48 15.52
C GLU A 53 -3.30 -15.46 16.58
N MET A 54 -4.14 -14.44 16.80
CA MET A 54 -3.91 -13.42 17.81
C MET A 54 -5.21 -12.79 18.32
N ARG A 55 -5.13 -12.06 19.43
CA ARG A 55 -6.21 -11.17 19.88
C ARG A 55 -6.06 -9.81 19.19
N PRO A 56 -7.11 -9.23 18.58
CA PRO A 56 -7.01 -7.91 18.00
C PRO A 56 -6.69 -6.84 19.05
N GLU A 57 -5.97 -5.80 18.65
CA GLU A 57 -5.65 -4.62 19.48
C GLU A 57 -6.23 -3.35 18.84
N PRO A 58 -7.06 -2.56 19.55
CA PRO A 58 -7.67 -1.39 18.96
C PRO A 58 -6.64 -0.42 18.39
N ARG A 59 -6.93 0.14 17.21
CA ARG A 59 -6.16 1.22 16.54
C ARG A 59 -4.79 0.83 15.97
N VAL A 60 -4.24 -0.32 16.35
CA VAL A 60 -2.93 -0.78 15.88
C VAL A 60 -3.12 -1.96 14.94
N GLY A 61 -2.86 -1.77 13.64
CA GLY A 61 -2.79 -2.89 12.70
C GLY A 61 -1.50 -3.67 12.93
N HIS A 62 -1.58 -4.99 13.03
CA HIS A 62 -0.41 -5.84 13.23
C HIS A 62 0.22 -6.21 11.89
N PRO A 63 1.57 -6.29 11.80
CA PRO A 63 2.24 -6.69 10.57
C PRO A 63 1.84 -8.10 10.14
N TRP A 64 2.07 -8.42 8.86
CA TRP A 64 1.83 -9.76 8.36
C TRP A 64 2.69 -10.79 9.11
N PRO A 65 2.10 -11.87 9.63
CA PRO A 65 2.75 -12.71 10.63
C PRO A 65 3.74 -13.73 10.07
N ASP A 66 3.66 -14.10 8.79
CA ASP A 66 4.52 -15.14 8.21
C ASP A 66 5.99 -14.70 8.09
N GLY A 67 6.26 -13.39 7.97
CA GLY A 67 7.62 -12.83 7.85
C GLY A 67 8.43 -13.30 6.62
N ARG A 68 7.96 -14.33 5.90
CA ARG A 68 8.54 -14.93 4.69
C ARG A 68 8.06 -14.26 3.41
N ASP A 69 6.82 -13.79 3.43
CA ASP A 69 6.22 -13.06 2.30
C ASP A 69 6.65 -11.59 2.28
N HIS A 70 6.82 -11.05 1.06
CA HIS A 70 6.98 -9.63 0.82
C HIS A 70 5.81 -8.85 1.45
N GLN A 71 6.10 -8.00 2.43
CA GLN A 71 5.12 -7.08 2.98
C GLN A 71 5.01 -5.88 2.06
N ALA A 72 3.77 -5.52 1.70
CA ALA A 72 3.54 -4.37 0.84
C ALA A 72 4.18 -3.12 1.47
N ASP A 73 5.04 -2.46 0.71
CA ASP A 73 5.80 -1.28 1.14
C ASP A 73 5.57 -0.07 0.21
N LEU A 74 6.30 1.01 0.46
CA LEU A 74 6.14 2.25 -0.31
C LEU A 74 6.54 2.11 -1.79
N ARG A 75 7.33 1.11 -2.17
CA ARG A 75 7.62 0.81 -3.58
C ARG A 75 6.37 0.27 -4.27
N ASP A 76 5.64 -0.62 -3.63
CA ASP A 76 4.38 -1.14 -4.18
C ASP A 76 3.33 -0.04 -4.33
N VAL A 77 3.26 0.86 -3.34
CA VAL A 77 2.41 2.05 -3.39
C VAL A 77 2.82 2.95 -4.55
N TRP A 78 4.11 3.23 -4.71
CA TRP A 78 4.65 4.06 -5.79
C TRP A 78 4.34 3.48 -7.17
N GLU A 79 4.61 2.19 -7.39
CA GLU A 79 4.30 1.54 -8.67
C GLU A 79 2.79 1.57 -8.97
N SER A 80 1.96 1.28 -7.97
CA SER A 80 0.49 1.31 -8.13
C SER A 80 -0.01 2.72 -8.42
N LEU A 81 0.52 3.73 -7.73
CA LEU A 81 0.18 5.12 -7.93
C LEU A 81 0.55 5.60 -9.34
N LEU A 82 1.77 5.30 -9.81
CA LEU A 82 2.20 5.69 -11.15
C LEU A 82 1.33 5.06 -12.24
N ARG A 83 0.90 3.80 -12.09
CA ARG A 83 -0.03 3.17 -13.02
C ARG A 83 -1.39 3.87 -13.05
N VAL A 84 -1.91 4.29 -11.89
CA VAL A 84 -3.17 5.03 -11.80
C VAL A 84 -3.04 6.41 -12.46
N LEU A 85 -1.95 7.15 -12.20
CA LEU A 85 -1.71 8.46 -12.80
C LEU A 85 -1.53 8.38 -14.32
N GLU A 86 -0.80 7.38 -14.81
CA GLU A 86 -0.62 7.14 -16.24
C GLU A 86 -1.96 6.84 -16.94
N GLN A 87 -2.87 6.12 -16.30
CA GLN A 87 -4.23 5.89 -16.81
C GLN A 87 -5.08 7.18 -16.88
N GLN A 88 -4.73 8.21 -16.10
CA GLN A 88 -5.34 9.54 -16.18
C GLN A 88 -4.63 10.46 -17.18
N GLY A 89 -3.67 9.95 -17.96
CA GLY A 89 -2.92 10.72 -18.96
C GLY A 89 -1.75 11.51 -18.38
N LEU A 90 -1.40 11.30 -17.10
CA LEU A 90 -0.22 11.91 -16.48
C LEU A 90 0.99 11.00 -16.69
N ASP A 91 1.68 11.21 -17.80
CA ASP A 91 2.94 10.52 -18.10
C ASP A 91 4.11 11.04 -17.25
N ASP A 92 5.27 10.38 -17.36
CA ASP A 92 6.45 10.74 -16.57
C ASP A 92 6.92 12.19 -16.79
N GLN A 93 6.72 12.73 -18.00
CA GLN A 93 7.06 14.11 -18.33
C GLN A 93 6.12 15.10 -17.63
N ALA A 94 4.81 14.82 -17.61
CA ALA A 94 3.83 15.62 -16.89
C ALA A 94 4.10 15.62 -15.39
N LEU A 95 4.35 14.44 -14.80
CA LEU A 95 4.67 14.32 -13.37
C LEU A 95 5.96 15.04 -12.99
N THR A 96 7.01 14.89 -13.82
CA THR A 96 8.29 15.60 -13.65
C THR A 96 8.09 17.12 -13.71
N SER A 97 7.29 17.59 -14.67
CA SER A 97 6.98 19.01 -14.82
C SER A 97 6.23 19.55 -13.60
N ALA A 98 5.24 18.80 -13.09
CA ALA A 98 4.49 19.18 -11.89
C ALA A 98 5.40 19.30 -10.67
N LEU A 99 6.26 18.31 -10.41
CA LEU A 99 7.21 18.35 -9.29
C LEU A 99 8.20 19.51 -9.40
N ASN A 100 8.78 19.72 -10.59
CA ASN A 100 9.72 20.82 -10.84
C ASN A 100 9.06 22.18 -10.58
N ARG A 101 7.79 22.38 -10.99
CA ARG A 101 7.04 23.60 -10.71
C ARG A 101 6.66 23.75 -9.23
N PHE A 102 6.43 22.63 -8.55
CA PHE A 102 6.18 22.60 -7.11
C PHE A 102 7.44 22.87 -6.28
N GLY A 103 8.62 22.84 -6.90
CA GLY A 103 9.91 23.18 -6.30
C GLY A 103 10.78 21.97 -5.94
N LEU A 104 10.36 20.75 -6.30
CA LEU A 104 11.18 19.54 -6.15
C LEU A 104 11.78 19.18 -7.51
N ASN A 105 13.06 19.49 -7.69
CA ASN A 105 13.76 19.22 -8.94
C ASN A 105 13.98 17.73 -9.15
N THR A 106 13.52 17.21 -10.28
CA THR A 106 13.77 15.85 -10.75
C THR A 106 13.88 15.79 -12.28
N GLY A 107 14.65 14.81 -12.77
CA GLY A 107 14.74 14.49 -14.19
C GLY A 107 13.71 13.47 -14.66
N SER A 108 13.19 12.66 -13.73
CA SER A 108 12.16 11.64 -13.99
C SER A 108 11.58 11.14 -12.67
N VAL A 109 10.26 11.00 -12.60
CA VAL A 109 9.57 10.42 -11.43
C VAL A 109 9.67 8.90 -11.45
N LYS A 110 9.56 8.28 -12.63
CA LYS A 110 9.74 6.83 -12.79
C LYS A 110 11.17 6.39 -12.44
N ALA A 111 12.18 7.18 -12.80
CA ALA A 111 13.57 6.83 -12.54
C ALA A 111 14.07 7.21 -11.13
N SER A 112 13.36 8.08 -10.39
CA SER A 112 13.83 8.51 -9.05
C SER A 112 13.90 7.37 -8.02
N VAL A 113 13.19 6.27 -8.28
CA VAL A 113 13.22 5.04 -7.47
C VAL A 113 14.12 3.95 -8.07
N GLN A 114 14.83 4.23 -9.16
CA GLN A 114 15.87 3.38 -9.73
C GLN A 114 17.23 3.94 -9.33
N ASP A 115 18.06 3.14 -8.67
CA ASP A 115 19.43 3.56 -8.36
C ASP A 115 20.38 3.29 -9.55
N GLU A 116 21.50 4.02 -9.57
CA GLU A 116 22.51 3.93 -10.65
C GLU A 116 23.25 2.57 -10.68
N LEU A 117 23.11 1.76 -9.62
CA LEU A 117 23.68 0.42 -9.48
C LEU A 117 22.67 -0.68 -9.89
N GLY A 118 21.49 -0.30 -10.40
CA GLY A 118 20.43 -1.22 -10.83
C GLY A 118 19.54 -1.74 -9.71
N GLY A 119 19.70 -1.24 -8.48
CA GLY A 119 18.78 -1.46 -7.36
C GLY A 119 17.57 -0.52 -7.40
N ARG A 120 16.61 -0.78 -6.52
CA ARG A 120 15.38 0.02 -6.38
C ARG A 120 15.41 0.74 -5.04
N THR A 121 15.45 2.07 -5.07
CA THR A 121 15.32 2.91 -3.88
C THR A 121 13.89 2.86 -3.37
N ILE A 122 13.71 2.67 -2.05
CA ILE A 122 12.39 2.75 -1.43
C ILE A 122 12.01 4.25 -1.33
N PRO A 123 10.94 4.70 -1.99
CA PRO A 123 10.51 6.09 -1.87
C PRO A 123 10.04 6.37 -0.45
N THR A 124 10.21 7.61 -0.01
CA THR A 124 9.75 8.07 1.30
C THR A 124 8.28 8.50 1.25
N ALA A 125 7.62 8.50 2.41
CA ALA A 125 6.27 9.04 2.52
C ALA A 125 6.20 10.51 2.12
N ALA A 126 7.26 11.28 2.35
CA ALA A 126 7.34 12.69 1.98
C ALA A 126 7.32 12.88 0.45
N GLU A 127 8.08 12.07 -0.30
CA GLU A 127 8.08 12.13 -1.77
C GLU A 127 6.71 11.79 -2.36
N LEU A 128 6.02 10.80 -1.80
CA LEU A 128 4.65 10.46 -2.21
C LEU A 128 3.67 11.60 -1.98
N VAL A 129 3.72 12.24 -0.80
CA VAL A 129 2.86 13.38 -0.47
C VAL A 129 3.14 14.56 -1.41
N VAL A 130 4.41 14.89 -1.62
CA VAL A 130 4.81 16.00 -2.51
C VAL A 130 4.40 15.74 -3.96
N LEU A 131 4.52 14.50 -4.46
CA LEU A 131 4.03 14.14 -5.79
C LEU A 131 2.52 14.38 -5.93
N LEU A 132 1.74 13.92 -4.96
CA LEU A 132 0.28 14.08 -4.97
C LEU A 132 -0.13 15.56 -4.89
N ASP A 133 0.52 16.34 -4.03
CA ASP A 133 0.25 17.77 -3.89
C ASP A 133 0.64 18.55 -5.16
N ALA A 134 1.75 18.18 -5.80
CA ALA A 134 2.17 18.77 -7.07
C ALA A 134 1.16 18.51 -8.18
N VAL A 135 0.69 17.27 -8.32
CA VAL A 135 -0.35 16.90 -9.30
C VAL A 135 -1.66 17.62 -9.00
N TYR A 136 -2.07 17.68 -7.73
CA TYR A 136 -3.29 18.39 -7.34
C TYR A 136 -3.21 19.89 -7.68
N GLN A 137 -2.10 20.57 -7.35
CA GLN A 137 -1.93 21.98 -7.69
C GLN A 137 -1.92 22.23 -9.20
N GLU A 138 -1.32 21.33 -9.98
CA GLU A 138 -1.29 21.45 -11.44
C GLU A 138 -2.70 21.35 -12.02
N HIS A 139 -3.53 20.40 -11.55
CA HIS A 139 -4.94 20.30 -11.96
C HIS A 139 -5.78 21.52 -11.57
N GLN A 140 -5.49 22.18 -10.45
CA GLN A 140 -6.21 23.41 -10.06
C GLN A 140 -5.82 24.61 -10.94
N ARG A 141 -4.67 24.57 -11.62
CA ARG A 141 -4.19 25.65 -12.50
C ARG A 141 -4.73 25.53 -13.93
N GLU A 142 -5.11 24.34 -14.37
CA GLU A 142 -5.78 24.16 -15.65
C GLU A 142 -7.16 24.86 -15.58
N PRO A 143 -7.41 25.92 -16.37
CA PRO A 143 -8.75 26.48 -16.43
C PRO A 143 -9.69 25.38 -16.93
N GLN A 144 -10.78 25.13 -16.20
CA GLN A 144 -11.85 24.25 -16.66
C GLN A 144 -12.31 24.74 -18.03
N ALA A 145 -11.90 24.02 -19.08
CA ALA A 145 -12.27 24.30 -20.46
C ALA A 145 -13.67 23.77 -20.76
#